data_AF-A0AA40CQV2-F1
#
_entry.id   AF-A0AA40CQV2-F1
#
_cell.length_a   1.000
_cell.length_b   1.000
_cell.length_c   1.000
_cell.angle_alpha   90.00
_cell.angle_beta   90.00
_cell.angle_gamma   90.00
#
_symmetry.space_group_name_H-M   'P 1'
#
loop_
_entity.id
_entity.type
_entity.pdbx_description
1 polymer ?
#
loop_
_entity_poly.entity_id
_entity_poly.type
_entity_poly.pdbx_seq_one_letter_code
_entity_poly.pdbx_strand_id
1 'polypeptide(L)'
;MFFALVSSGIYGGIHALAWHSTFPNEGEKRFWRVSSLILAAPPAAALAAWGLFIMATTVFRAVINIVTQIRRHSAPSKSPTEAGSDHRGERTEQEGLSFRKRWGERLKAWMEVTGATLVFLIQGFGPSVLLFVYFPARVYLIWESFRTVFCLPPEVYIAAEWPQYLPHIT
;
A
#
# COMPACT_ATOMS: atom_id res chain seq x y z
N MET A 1 -1.43 -10.76 9.42
CA MET A 1 -1.11 -10.04 8.16
C MET A 1 0.37 -10.13 7.81
N PHE A 2 1.30 -9.74 8.68
CA PHE A 2 2.75 -9.82 8.44
C PHE A 2 3.22 -11.23 8.01
N PHE A 3 2.85 -12.27 8.77
CA PHE A 3 3.20 -13.65 8.44
C PHE A 3 2.71 -14.10 7.05
N ALA A 4 1.52 -13.64 6.63
CA ALA A 4 0.96 -13.95 5.31
C ALA A 4 1.74 -13.28 4.17
N LEU A 5 2.21 -12.04 4.39
CA LEU A 5 3.06 -11.34 3.41
C LEU A 5 4.41 -12.04 3.27
N VAL A 6 5.06 -12.33 4.39
CA VAL A 6 6.36 -13.01 4.39
C VAL A 6 6.27 -14.38 3.71
N SER A 7 5.27 -15.19 4.07
CA SER A 7 5.06 -16.51 3.44
C SER A 7 4.74 -16.41 1.95
N SER A 8 3.96 -15.41 1.51
CA SER A 8 3.72 -15.12 0.09
C SER A 8 5.01 -14.79 -0.66
N GLY A 9 5.84 -13.89 -0.11
CA GLY A 9 7.11 -13.51 -0.70
C GLY A 9 8.06 -14.71 -0.84
N ILE A 10 8.18 -15.51 0.22
CA ILE A 10 9.01 -16.73 0.21
C ILE A 10 8.49 -17.73 -0.82
N TYR A 11 7.18 -17.99 -0.85
CA TYR A 11 6.58 -18.96 -1.76
C TYR A 11 6.79 -18.56 -3.24
N GLY A 12 6.47 -17.31 -3.61
CA GLY A 12 6.73 -16.80 -4.96
C GLY A 12 8.22 -16.78 -5.30
N GLY A 13 9.07 -16.43 -4.34
CA GLY A 13 10.52 -16.42 -4.49
C GLY A 13 11.13 -17.79 -4.74
N ILE A 14 10.69 -18.83 -4.04
CA ILE A 14 11.16 -20.21 -4.26
C ILE A 14 10.84 -20.67 -5.68
N HIS A 15 9.63 -20.40 -6.18
CA HIS A 15 9.27 -20.73 -7.57
C HIS A 15 10.05 -19.90 -8.59
N ALA A 16 10.45 -18.69 -8.25
CA ALA A 16 11.35 -17.88 -9.06
C ALA A 16 12.78 -18.45 -9.12
N LEU A 17 13.23 -19.28 -8.16
CA LEU A 17 14.55 -19.95 -8.25
C LEU A 17 14.63 -20.88 -9.47
N ALA A 18 13.50 -21.46 -9.86
CA ALA A 18 13.32 -22.23 -11.09
C ALA A 18 13.18 -21.34 -12.36
N TRP A 19 13.77 -20.13 -12.38
CA TRP A 19 13.64 -19.16 -13.48
C TRP A 19 14.07 -19.71 -14.85
N HIS A 20 15.04 -20.62 -14.85
CA HIS A 20 15.66 -21.22 -16.03
C HIS A 20 15.26 -22.69 -16.25
N SER A 21 14.22 -23.18 -15.55
CA SER A 21 13.72 -24.54 -15.77
C SER A 21 13.30 -24.78 -17.21
N THR A 22 13.42 -26.04 -17.65
CA THR A 22 13.02 -26.50 -18.98
C THR A 22 11.51 -26.68 -19.02
N PHE A 23 10.86 -26.03 -19.98
CA PHE A 23 9.41 -26.15 -20.21
C PHE A 23 9.17 -26.59 -21.67
N PRO A 24 8.14 -27.39 -21.93
CA PRO A 24 7.77 -27.79 -23.29
C PRO A 24 7.42 -26.62 -24.21
N ASN A 25 6.81 -25.56 -23.65
CA ASN A 25 6.40 -24.37 -24.40
C ASN A 25 6.96 -23.07 -23.76
N GLU A 26 7.44 -22.15 -24.58
CA GLU A 26 7.85 -20.80 -24.15
C GLU A 26 6.69 -20.00 -23.53
N GLY A 27 5.45 -20.27 -23.92
CA GLY A 27 4.26 -19.71 -23.27
C GLY A 27 4.15 -20.11 -21.80
N GLU A 28 4.31 -21.40 -21.49
CA GLU A 28 4.23 -21.95 -20.13
C GLU A 28 5.33 -21.38 -19.24
N LYS A 29 6.54 -21.23 -19.79
CA LYS A 29 7.68 -20.60 -19.12
C LYS A 29 7.40 -19.13 -18.77
N ARG A 30 6.78 -18.37 -19.67
CA ARG A 30 6.38 -16.98 -19.40
C ARG A 30 5.30 -16.93 -18.31
N PHE A 31 4.29 -17.79 -18.38
CA PHE A 31 3.24 -17.87 -17.37
C PHE A 31 3.79 -18.25 -15.99
N TRP A 32 4.77 -19.16 -15.93
CA TRP A 32 5.49 -19.51 -14.70
C TRP A 32 6.16 -18.29 -14.09
N ARG A 33 7.00 -17.60 -14.86
CA ARG A 33 7.75 -16.42 -14.41
C ARG A 33 6.82 -15.31 -13.92
N VAL A 34 5.79 -15.00 -14.70
CA VAL A 34 4.80 -13.98 -14.35
C VAL A 34 4.07 -14.36 -13.07
N SER A 35 3.65 -15.63 -12.94
CA SER A 35 2.95 -16.10 -11.73
C SER A 35 3.85 -16.06 -10.49
N SER A 36 5.12 -16.48 -10.60
CA SER A 36 6.10 -16.40 -9.51
C SER A 36 6.33 -14.95 -9.06
N LEU A 37 6.41 -14.01 -9.99
CA LEU A 37 6.51 -12.58 -9.67
C LEU A 37 5.23 -12.02 -9.04
N ILE A 38 4.04 -12.40 -9.53
CA ILE A 38 2.75 -12.00 -8.93
C ILE A 38 2.65 -12.47 -7.48
N LEU A 39 3.11 -13.69 -7.17
CA LEU A 39 3.07 -14.21 -5.80
C LEU A 39 4.18 -13.63 -4.90
N ALA A 40 5.29 -13.19 -5.47
CA ALA A 40 6.38 -12.55 -4.74
C ALA A 40 6.16 -11.04 -4.49
N ALA A 41 5.29 -10.38 -5.26
CA ALA A 41 5.02 -8.94 -5.20
C ALA A 41 4.29 -8.40 -3.93
N PRO A 42 3.39 -9.15 -3.24
CA PRO A 42 2.57 -8.58 -2.17
C PRO A 42 3.31 -7.87 -1.03
N PRO A 43 4.48 -8.36 -0.55
CA PRO A 43 5.26 -7.64 0.47
C PRO A 43 5.73 -6.26 -0.01
N ALA A 44 6.28 -6.18 -1.22
CA ALA A 44 6.76 -4.93 -1.80
C ALA A 44 5.60 -3.95 -2.07
N ALA A 45 4.48 -4.46 -2.60
CA ALA A 45 3.29 -3.67 -2.85
C ALA A 45 2.68 -3.11 -1.55
N ALA A 46 2.63 -3.90 -0.47
CA ALA A 46 2.13 -3.46 0.83
C ALA A 46 3.00 -2.36 1.44
N LEU A 47 4.34 -2.49 1.35
CA LEU A 47 5.27 -1.46 1.83
C LEU A 47 5.14 -0.16 1.04
N ALA A 48 5.04 -0.25 -0.29
CA ALA A 48 4.86 0.90 -1.16
C ALA A 48 3.52 1.61 -0.87
N ALA A 49 2.42 0.87 -0.76
CA ALA A 49 1.11 1.44 -0.42
C ALA A 49 1.12 2.13 0.95
N TRP A 50 1.76 1.52 1.95
CA TRP A 50 1.89 2.12 3.28
C TRP A 50 2.75 3.39 3.27
N GLY A 51 3.88 3.38 2.56
CA GLY A 51 4.74 4.55 2.39
C GLY A 51 4.05 5.69 1.65
N LEU A 52 3.33 5.39 0.56
CA LEU A 52 2.54 6.36 -0.20
C LEU A 52 1.40 6.95 0.63
N PHE A 53 0.75 6.15 1.48
CA PHE A 53 -0.27 6.63 2.40
C PHE A 53 0.31 7.63 3.42
N ILE A 54 1.46 7.31 4.01
CA ILE A 54 2.15 8.23 4.94
C ILE A 54 2.54 9.51 4.20
N MET A 55 3.17 9.41 3.03
CA MET A 55 3.57 10.57 2.24
C MET A 55 2.38 11.45 1.85
N ALA A 56 1.29 10.86 1.36
CA ALA A 56 0.09 11.60 0.97
C ALA A 56 -0.51 12.34 2.17
N THR A 57 -0.63 11.67 3.32
CA THR A 57 -1.20 12.28 4.53
C THR A 57 -0.29 13.35 5.13
N THR A 58 1.03 13.19 5.11
CA THR A 58 1.98 14.21 5.61
C THR A 58 2.01 15.44 4.70
N VAL A 59 2.08 15.26 3.38
CA VAL A 59 2.01 16.36 2.40
C VAL A 59 0.69 17.12 2.53
N PHE A 60 -0.42 16.40 2.59
CA PHE A 60 -1.74 17.01 2.74
C PHE A 60 -1.86 17.82 4.04
N ARG A 61 -1.38 17.28 5.17
CA ARG A 61 -1.31 18.02 6.45
C ARG A 61 -0.41 19.25 6.35
N ALA A 62 0.73 19.14 5.67
CA ALA A 62 1.64 20.27 5.46
C ALA A 62 0.99 21.39 4.64
N VAL A 63 0.29 21.04 3.55
CA VAL A 63 -0.46 22.00 2.73
C VAL A 63 -1.51 22.74 3.55
N ILE A 64 -2.32 22.01 4.30
CA ILE A 64 -3.35 22.63 5.15
C ILE A 64 -2.70 23.57 6.18
N ASN A 65 -1.59 23.16 6.80
CA ASN A 65 -0.89 24.00 7.76
C ASN A 65 -0.38 25.28 7.10
N ILE A 66 0.25 25.20 5.92
CA ILE A 66 0.74 26.37 5.16
C ILE A 66 -0.43 27.32 4.81
N VAL A 67 -1.53 26.78 4.27
CA VAL A 67 -2.72 27.59 3.93
C VAL A 67 -3.28 28.29 5.16
N THR A 68 -3.35 27.58 6.30
CA THR A 68 -3.81 28.19 7.55
C THR A 68 -2.86 29.26 8.08
N GLN A 69 -1.56 29.12 7.84
CA GLN A 69 -0.55 30.09 8.26
C GLN A 69 -0.59 31.37 7.42
N ILE A 70 -0.70 31.25 6.09
CA ILE A 70 -0.85 32.41 5.18
C ILE A 70 -2.10 33.21 5.56
N ARG A 71 -3.22 32.52 5.79
CA ARG A 71 -4.47 33.17 6.20
C ARG A 71 -4.36 33.95 7.52
N ARG A 72 -3.50 33.51 8.45
CA ARG A 72 -3.25 34.23 9.71
C ARG A 72 -2.44 35.51 9.48
N HIS A 73 -1.44 35.50 8.60
CA HIS A 73 -0.64 36.67 8.28
C HIS A 73 -1.41 37.74 7.50
N SER A 74 -2.37 37.33 6.67
CA SER A 74 -3.23 38.27 5.92
C SER A 74 -4.39 38.85 6.74
N ALA A 75 -4.52 38.49 8.03
CA ALA A 75 -5.57 39.05 8.87
C ALA A 75 -5.27 40.53 9.18
N PRO A 76 -6.14 41.48 8.82
CA PRO A 76 -5.88 42.90 9.06
C PRO A 76 -5.78 43.18 10.55
N SER A 77 -4.72 43.88 10.96
CA SER A 77 -4.60 44.40 12.32
C SER A 77 -5.67 45.46 12.53
N LYS A 78 -6.60 45.24 13.47
CA LYS A 78 -7.55 46.29 13.87
C LYS A 78 -6.73 47.50 14.34
N SER A 79 -6.82 48.63 13.63
CA SER A 79 -6.16 49.88 13.99
C SER A 79 -6.86 50.49 15.21
N PRO A 80 -6.14 51.09 16.18
CA PRO A 80 -6.73 51.62 17.42
C PRO A 80 -7.76 52.74 17.25
N THR A 81 -7.89 53.30 16.05
CA THR A 81 -8.69 54.51 15.78
C THR A 81 -10.21 54.28 15.74
N GLU A 82 -10.69 53.04 15.67
CA GLU A 82 -12.14 52.73 15.57
C GLU A 82 -12.83 52.41 16.93
N ALA A 83 -12.11 52.52 18.05
CA ALA A 83 -12.56 52.05 19.38
C ALA A 83 -13.63 52.91 20.08
N GLY A 84 -14.33 53.80 19.37
CA GLY A 84 -15.36 54.65 19.97
C GLY A 84 -16.54 54.85 19.04
N SER A 85 -17.62 54.06 19.20
CA SER A 85 -19.01 54.56 19.22
C SER A 85 -20.14 53.52 19.15
N ASP A 86 -19.92 52.21 19.02
CA ASP A 86 -21.07 51.26 18.95
C ASP A 86 -20.83 49.87 19.57
N HIS A 87 -21.15 49.71 20.86
CA HIS A 87 -21.09 48.43 21.57
C HIS A 87 -22.10 47.38 21.08
N ARG A 88 -23.18 47.79 20.38
CA ARG A 88 -24.16 46.86 19.83
C ARG A 88 -23.61 46.25 18.53
N GLY A 89 -23.02 47.07 17.67
CA GLY A 89 -22.31 46.65 16.46
C GLY A 89 -21.15 45.71 16.76
N GLU A 90 -20.33 46.03 17.78
CA GLU A 90 -19.21 45.19 18.21
C GLU A 90 -19.62 43.77 18.62
N ARG A 91 -20.74 43.62 19.34
CA ARG A 91 -21.24 42.31 19.79
C ARG A 91 -21.68 41.45 18.60
N THR A 92 -22.40 42.02 17.63
CA THR A 92 -22.81 41.32 16.39
C THR A 92 -21.63 40.98 15.49
N GLU A 93 -20.61 41.84 15.40
CA GLU A 93 -19.38 41.57 14.62
C GLU A 93 -18.56 40.45 15.27
N GLN A 94 -18.45 40.44 16.60
CA GLN A 94 -17.80 39.36 17.35
C GLN A 94 -18.54 38.02 17.20
N GLU A 95 -19.87 38.02 17.26
CA GLU A 95 -20.67 36.82 17.01
C GLU A 95 -20.45 36.28 15.59
N GLY A 96 -20.44 37.16 14.58
CA GLY A 96 -20.14 36.81 13.19
C GLY A 96 -18.71 36.29 12.97
N LEU A 97 -17.72 36.87 13.65
CA LEU A 97 -16.33 36.38 13.65
C LEU A 97 -16.21 35.01 14.32
N SER A 98 -16.90 34.80 15.45
CA SER A 98 -16.92 33.52 16.16
C SER A 98 -17.57 32.42 15.30
N PHE A 99 -18.65 32.76 14.59
CA PHE A 99 -19.35 31.86 13.68
C PHE A 99 -18.45 31.50 12.50
N ARG A 100 -17.83 32.49 11.83
CA ARG A 100 -16.89 32.24 10.72
C ARG A 100 -15.68 31.41 11.14
N LYS A 101 -15.15 31.61 12.35
CA LYS A 101 -14.05 30.81 12.91
C LYS A 101 -14.47 29.36 13.10
N ARG A 102 -15.62 29.13 13.77
CA ARG A 102 -16.19 27.80 14.02
C ARG A 102 -16.51 27.07 12.71
N TRP A 103 -17.01 27.77 11.70
CA TRP A 103 -17.23 27.21 10.36
C TRP A 103 -15.92 26.84 9.66
N GLY A 104 -14.88 27.68 9.75
CA GLY A 104 -13.56 27.38 9.18
C GLY A 104 -12.91 26.14 9.80
N GLU A 105 -13.03 25.95 11.12
CA GLU A 105 -12.54 24.77 11.82
C GLU A 105 -13.30 23.50 11.39
N ARG A 106 -14.63 23.58 11.27
CA ARG A 106 -15.45 22.46 10.78
C ARG A 106 -15.13 22.11 9.32
N LEU A 107 -14.95 23.11 8.46
CA LEU A 107 -14.61 22.90 7.05
C LEU A 107 -13.22 22.26 6.92
N LYS A 108 -12.24 22.71 7.71
CA LYS A 108 -10.90 22.12 7.77
C LYS A 108 -10.96 20.65 8.20
N ALA A 109 -11.65 20.36 9.29
CA ALA A 109 -11.82 18.99 9.76
C ALA A 109 -12.53 18.11 8.71
N TRP A 110 -13.55 18.64 8.03
CA TRP A 110 -14.26 17.92 6.97
C TRP A 110 -13.33 17.61 5.80
N MET A 111 -12.60 18.61 5.27
CA MET A 111 -11.61 18.40 4.20
C MET A 111 -10.53 17.39 4.61
N GLU A 112 -10.07 17.42 5.86
CA GLU A 112 -9.08 16.47 6.36
C GLU A 112 -9.58 15.03 6.36
N VAL A 113 -10.81 14.82 6.86
CA VAL A 113 -11.43 13.50 6.88
C VAL A 113 -11.72 13.03 5.46
N THR A 114 -12.37 13.84 4.62
CA THR A 114 -12.75 13.46 3.26
C THR A 114 -11.53 13.16 2.39
N GLY A 115 -10.46 13.97 2.50
CA GLY A 115 -9.20 13.73 1.79
C GLY A 115 -8.55 12.42 2.22
N ALA A 116 -8.46 12.16 3.52
CA ALA A 116 -7.92 10.91 4.05
C ALA A 116 -8.75 9.68 3.63
N THR A 117 -10.08 9.79 3.62
CA THR A 117 -10.98 8.72 3.18
C THR A 117 -10.82 8.42 1.69
N LEU A 118 -10.70 9.43 0.82
CA LEU A 118 -10.47 9.23 -0.61
C LEU A 118 -9.11 8.54 -0.88
N VAL A 119 -8.05 8.99 -0.19
CA VAL A 119 -6.73 8.35 -0.28
C VAL A 119 -6.80 6.89 0.17
N PHE A 120 -7.53 6.61 1.26
CA PHE A 120 -7.72 5.25 1.76
C PHE A 120 -8.48 4.36 0.77
N LEU A 121 -9.55 4.87 0.14
CA LEU A 121 -10.32 4.13 -0.86
C LEU A 121 -9.49 3.82 -2.11
N ILE A 122 -8.72 4.79 -2.59
CA ILE A 122 -7.82 4.61 -3.75
C ILE A 122 -6.74 3.57 -3.43
N GLN A 123 -6.13 3.66 -2.24
CA GLN A 123 -5.09 2.73 -1.79
C GLN A 123 -5.63 1.34 -1.44
N GLY A 124 -6.91 1.20 -1.08
CA GLY A 124 -7.54 -0.10 -0.83
C GLY A 124 -7.94 -0.84 -2.11
N PHE A 125 -8.24 -0.11 -3.18
CA PHE A 125 -8.65 -0.70 -4.46
C PHE A 125 -7.50 -1.40 -5.19
N GLY A 126 -6.30 -0.80 -5.21
CA GLY A 126 -5.12 -1.39 -5.88
C GLY A 126 -4.74 -2.80 -5.40
N PRO A 127 -4.54 -3.02 -4.07
CA PRO A 127 -4.27 -4.35 -3.51
C PRO A 127 -5.38 -5.35 -3.78
N SER A 128 -6.63 -4.91 -3.91
CA SER A 128 -7.78 -5.78 -4.22
C SER A 128 -7.70 -6.33 -5.65
N VAL A 129 -7.16 -5.57 -6.60
CA VAL A 129 -6.89 -6.04 -7.97
C VAL A 129 -5.79 -7.09 -7.99
N LEU A 130 -4.73 -6.90 -7.19
CA LEU A 130 -3.67 -7.89 -7.05
C LEU A 130 -4.19 -9.22 -6.50
N LEU A 131 -5.13 -9.19 -5.55
CA LEU A 131 -5.78 -10.41 -5.03
C LEU A 131 -6.58 -11.16 -6.11
N PHE A 132 -7.22 -10.44 -7.03
CA PHE A 132 -7.99 -11.05 -8.11
C PHE A 132 -7.11 -11.85 -9.08
N VAL A 133 -5.90 -11.36 -9.36
CA VAL A 133 -4.92 -12.06 -10.20
C VAL A 133 -4.10 -13.09 -9.40
N TYR A 134 -3.98 -12.90 -8.08
CA TYR A 134 -3.23 -13.80 -7.20
C TYR A 134 -3.79 -15.22 -7.20
N PHE A 135 -5.12 -15.37 -7.13
CA PHE A 135 -5.75 -16.70 -7.09
C PHE A 135 -5.44 -17.55 -8.33
N PRO A 136 -5.71 -17.11 -9.58
CA PRO A 136 -5.40 -17.90 -10.76
C PRO A 136 -3.90 -18.15 -10.94
N ALA A 137 -3.04 -17.17 -10.64
CA ALA A 137 -1.58 -17.36 -10.67
C ALA A 137 -1.13 -18.47 -9.71
N ARG A 138 -1.77 -18.56 -8.54
CA ARG A 138 -1.48 -19.60 -7.55
C ARG A 138 -1.92 -20.98 -8.02
N VAL A 139 -3.13 -21.10 -8.57
CA VAL A 139 -3.62 -22.36 -9.15
C VAL A 139 -2.68 -22.83 -10.26
N TYR A 140 -2.24 -21.91 -11.12
CA TYR A 140 -1.30 -22.21 -12.20
C TYR A 140 0.05 -22.74 -11.69
N LEU A 141 0.69 -22.06 -10.73
CA LEU A 141 1.97 -22.54 -10.19
C LEU A 141 1.86 -23.91 -9.56
N ILE A 142 0.78 -24.19 -8.83
CA ILE A 142 0.54 -25.51 -8.23
C ILE A 142 0.41 -26.56 -9.33
N TRP A 143 -0.44 -26.30 -10.33
CA TRP A 143 -0.68 -27.21 -11.44
C TRP A 143 0.60 -27.51 -12.23
N GLU A 144 1.37 -26.47 -12.58
CA GLU A 144 2.60 -26.62 -13.35
C GLU A 144 3.72 -27.27 -12.51
N SER A 145 3.76 -27.03 -11.20
CA SER A 145 4.67 -27.75 -10.28
C SER A 145 4.43 -29.25 -10.29
N PHE A 146 3.16 -29.68 -10.28
CA PHE A 146 2.86 -31.11 -10.39
C PHE A 146 3.21 -31.67 -11.76
N ARG A 147 2.86 -30.98 -12.85
CA ARG A 147 3.21 -31.45 -14.20
C ARG A 147 4.71 -31.58 -14.42
N THR A 148 5.47 -30.58 -13.97
CA THR A 148 6.94 -30.59 -14.11
C THR A 148 7.57 -31.75 -13.35
N VAL A 149 7.06 -32.11 -12.17
CA VAL A 149 7.50 -33.32 -11.46
C VAL A 149 7.36 -34.54 -12.37
N PHE A 150 6.17 -34.79 -12.92
CA PHE A 150 5.91 -35.97 -13.76
C PHE A 150 6.71 -36.03 -15.08
N CYS A 151 7.26 -34.90 -15.54
CA CYS A 151 8.08 -34.81 -16.75
C CYS A 151 9.59 -34.92 -16.50
N LEU A 152 10.02 -35.12 -15.24
CA LEU A 152 11.43 -35.28 -14.91
C LEU A 152 11.98 -36.63 -15.40
N PRO A 153 13.29 -36.70 -15.73
CA PRO A 153 13.94 -37.97 -16.06
C PRO A 153 13.77 -38.99 -14.93
N PRO A 154 13.62 -40.28 -15.26
CA PRO A 154 13.44 -41.34 -14.26
C PRO A 154 14.59 -41.40 -13.24
N GLU A 155 15.80 -40.93 -13.60
CA GLU A 155 16.94 -40.87 -12.70
C GLU A 155 16.71 -40.01 -11.44
N VAL A 156 15.87 -38.96 -11.52
CA VAL A 156 15.58 -38.06 -10.38
C VAL A 156 14.71 -38.74 -9.31
N TYR A 157 13.99 -39.80 -9.68
CA TYR A 157 13.13 -40.54 -8.76
C TYR A 157 13.86 -41.66 -8.01
N ILE A 158 15.10 -41.96 -8.42
CA ILE A 158 15.94 -42.92 -7.70
C ILE A 158 16.31 -42.29 -6.36
N ALA A 159 16.37 -43.10 -5.30
CA ALA A 159 16.66 -42.64 -3.95
C ALA A 159 17.89 -41.72 -3.96
N ALA A 160 17.68 -40.45 -3.60
CA ALA A 160 18.75 -39.48 -3.56
C ALA A 160 19.84 -39.98 -2.60
N GLU A 161 21.10 -39.98 -3.04
CA GLU A 161 22.26 -40.55 -2.32
C GLU A 161 22.63 -39.81 -1.03
N TRP A 162 21.86 -38.81 -0.60
CA TRP A 162 22.16 -38.04 0.60
C TRP A 162 22.30 -38.84 1.91
N PRO A 163 21.66 -40.02 2.10
CA PRO A 163 21.94 -40.87 3.27
C PRO A 163 23.40 -41.30 3.34
N GLN A 164 24.12 -41.33 2.21
CA GLN A 164 25.55 -41.62 2.13
C GLN A 164 26.42 -40.50 2.71
N TYR A 165 25.89 -39.27 2.80
CA TYR A 165 26.57 -38.12 3.41
C TYR A 165 26.28 -37.97 4.91
N LEU A 166 25.46 -38.83 5.50
CA LEU A 166 25.31 -38.85 6.96
C LEU A 166 26.62 -39.35 7.57
N PRO A 167 27.21 -38.61 8.52
CA PRO A 167 28.41 -39.07 9.21
C PRO A 167 28.09 -40.43 9.84
N HIS A 168 28.89 -41.44 9.48
CA HIS A 168 28.70 -42.79 9.97
C HIS A 168 28.97 -42.77 11.47
N ILE A 169 27.92 -42.83 12.29
CA ILE A 169 28.03 -42.89 13.74
C ILE A 169 28.41 -44.33 14.09
N THR A 170 29.70 -44.64 14.00
CA THR A 170 30.32 -45.84 14.60
C THR A 170 30.75 -45.56 16.02
#